data_AF-A0A918YCS1-F1
#
_entry.id   AF-A0A918YCS1-F1
#
_cell.length_a   1.000
_cell.length_b   1.000
_cell.length_c   1.000
_cell.angle_alpha   90.00
_cell.angle_beta   90.00
_cell.angle_gamma   90.00
#
_symmetry.space_group_name_H-M   'P 1'
#
loop_
_entity.id
_entity.type
_entity.pdbx_description
1 polymer ?
#
loop_
_entity_poly.entity_id
_entity_poly.type
_entity_poly.pdbx_seq_one_letter_code
_entity_poly.pdbx_strand_id
1 'polypeptide(L)'
;MLENRLLEIIIIALVVMVLFGAKRLPDSARSLGKSLRILKAEARAGRDEATQEAPATTAEPAVLTKAEVSAQPRTVLADATGKGREEVLHD
;
A
#
# COMPACT_ATOMS: atom_id res chain seq x y z
N MET A 1 4.05 37.69 20.37
CA MET A 1 5.29 37.34 19.59
C MET A 1 5.22 35.96 18.93
N LEU A 2 4.44 34.99 19.46
CA LEU A 2 4.26 33.68 18.82
C LEU A 2 3.08 33.62 17.85
N GLU A 3 2.13 34.56 17.91
CA GLU A 3 0.89 34.49 17.12
C GLU A 3 1.15 34.51 15.60
N ASN A 4 2.16 35.27 15.17
CA ASN A 4 2.51 35.37 13.75
C ASN A 4 3.28 34.14 13.24
N ARG A 5 4.03 33.45 14.11
CA ARG A 5 4.78 32.24 13.72
C ARG A 5 3.85 31.13 13.27
N LEU A 6 2.68 31.02 13.92
CA LEU A 6 1.65 30.06 13.53
C LEU A 6 1.10 30.39 12.14
N LEU A 7 0.79 31.67 11.89
CA LEU A 7 0.29 32.14 10.59
C LEU A 7 1.32 32.00 9.47
N GLU A 8 2.61 32.28 9.75
CA GLU A 8 3.72 32.09 8.81
C GLU A 8 3.80 30.64 8.32
N ILE A 9 3.73 29.68 9.25
CA ILE A 9 3.73 28.24 8.92
C ILE A 9 2.51 27.87 8.07
N ILE A 10 1.32 28.40 8.40
CA ILE A 10 0.09 28.15 7.63
C ILE A 10 0.22 28.70 6.21
N ILE A 11 0.78 29.90 6.04
CA ILE A 11 0.99 30.51 4.73
C ILE A 11 1.98 29.67 3.91
N ILE A 12 3.10 29.25 4.49
CA ILE A 12 4.08 28.39 3.81
C ILE A 12 3.42 27.06 3.40
N ALA A 13 2.67 26.44 4.30
CA ALA A 13 1.95 25.20 4.00
C ALA A 13 0.94 25.38 2.86
N LEU A 14 0.22 26.51 2.82
CA LEU A 14 -0.69 26.85 1.71
C LEU A 14 0.07 27.03 0.39
N VAL A 15 1.19 27.73 0.39
CA VAL A 15 2.02 27.92 -0.82
C VAL A 15 2.50 26.56 -1.34
N VAL A 16 3.02 25.70 -0.47
CA VAL A 16 3.43 24.34 -0.84
C VAL A 16 2.24 23.52 -1.34
N MET A 17 1.07 23.63 -0.70
CA MET A 17 -0.17 22.96 -1.14
C MET A 17 -0.61 23.39 -2.53
N VAL A 18 -0.45 24.67 -2.90
CA VAL A 18 -0.79 25.18 -4.24
C VAL A 18 0.23 24.70 -5.27
N LEU A 19 1.53 24.73 -4.95
CA LEU A 19 2.59 24.32 -5.87
C LEU A 19 2.62 22.81 -6.12
N PHE A 20 2.47 22.01 -5.07
CA PHE A 20 2.49 20.56 -5.16
C PHE A 20 1.09 19.97 -5.41
N GLY A 21 0.03 20.62 -4.94
CA GLY A 21 -1.34 20.14 -5.02
C GLY A 21 -1.74 19.28 -3.81
N ALA A 22 -3.03 19.35 -3.43
CA ALA A 22 -3.58 18.68 -2.24
C ALA A 22 -3.41 17.16 -2.22
N LYS A 23 -3.29 16.53 -3.39
CA LYS A 23 -3.06 15.08 -3.52
C LYS A 23 -1.58 14.69 -3.42
N ARG A 24 -0.63 15.59 -3.73
CA ARG A 24 0.81 15.27 -3.76
C ARG A 24 1.48 15.38 -2.40
N LEU A 25 0.99 16.25 -1.50
CA LEU A 25 1.47 16.30 -0.12
C LEU A 25 1.35 14.92 0.59
N PRO A 26 0.16 14.29 0.66
CA PRO A 26 0.01 13.02 1.35
C PRO A 26 0.68 11.87 0.60
N ASP A 27 0.70 11.90 -0.73
CA ASP A 27 1.34 10.88 -1.54
C ASP A 27 2.87 10.87 -1.38
N SER A 28 3.49 12.05 -1.45
CA SER A 28 4.94 12.21 -1.24
C SER A 28 5.32 11.90 0.21
N ALA A 29 4.53 12.34 1.19
CA ALA A 29 4.77 11.99 2.59
C ALA A 29 4.67 10.47 2.82
N ARG A 30 3.73 9.78 2.15
CA ARG A 30 3.58 8.31 2.24
C ARG A 30 4.74 7.57 1.58
N SER A 31 5.22 8.00 0.41
CA SER A 31 6.36 7.36 -0.26
C SER A 31 7.66 7.60 0.51
N LEU A 32 7.92 8.85 0.92
CA LEU A 32 9.08 9.21 1.75
C LEU A 32 9.03 8.53 3.13
N GLY A 33 7.85 8.43 3.75
CA GLY A 33 7.66 7.74 5.02
C GLY A 33 7.98 6.25 4.97
N LYS A 34 7.70 5.58 3.84
CA LYS A 34 8.10 4.18 3.62
C LYS A 34 9.62 4.02 3.58
N SER A 35 10.32 4.89 2.83
CA SER A 35 11.79 4.88 2.78
C SER A 35 12.42 5.22 4.13
N LEU A 36 11.89 6.24 4.83
CA LEU A 36 12.35 6.60 6.18
C LEU A 36 12.10 5.50 7.21
N ARG A 37 11.07 4.66 7.06
CA ARG A 37 10.83 3.54 7.98
C ARG A 37 11.93 2.49 7.90
N ILE A 38 12.41 2.20 6.69
CA ILE A 38 13.51 1.25 6.47
C ILE A 38 14.79 1.83 7.05
N LEU A 39 15.13 3.08 6.69
CA LEU A 39 16.29 3.77 7.23
C LEU A 39 16.22 3.90 8.76
N LYS A 40 15.04 4.14 9.32
CA LYS A 40 14.82 4.19 10.77
C LYS A 40 14.99 2.82 11.42
N ALA A 41 14.59 1.73 10.77
CA ALA A 41 14.78 0.37 11.28
C ALA A 41 16.25 -0.03 11.25
N GLU A 42 16.98 0.31 10.18
CA GLU A 42 18.43 0.09 10.10
C GLU A 42 19.19 0.97 11.10
N ALA A 43 18.84 2.25 11.21
CA ALA A 43 19.43 3.16 12.20
C ALA A 43 19.06 2.79 13.66
N ARG A 44 17.93 2.11 13.86
CA ARG A 44 17.52 1.53 15.15
C ARG A 44 18.33 0.30 15.45
N ALA A 45 18.50 -0.65 14.53
CA ALA A 45 19.31 -1.85 14.74
C ALA A 45 20.74 -1.51 15.19
N GLY A 46 21.39 -0.54 14.54
CA GLY A 46 22.72 -0.08 14.97
C GLY A 46 22.76 0.72 16.28
N ARG A 47 21.61 1.20 16.78
CA ARG A 47 21.47 1.84 18.10
C ARG A 47 20.98 0.87 19.18
N ASP A 48 20.17 -0.12 18.81
CA ASP A 48 19.57 -1.12 19.67
C ASP A 48 20.56 -2.28 19.94
N GLU A 49 21.65 -2.42 19.17
CA GLU A 49 22.83 -3.20 19.62
C GLU A 49 23.44 -2.62 20.92
N ALA A 50 23.12 -1.38 21.29
CA ALA A 50 23.45 -0.82 22.61
C ALA A 50 22.33 -0.97 23.66
N THR A 51 21.14 -1.49 23.30
CA THR A 51 19.99 -1.69 24.21
C THR A 51 19.09 -2.80 23.67
N GLN A 52 19.31 -4.02 24.14
CA GLN A 52 18.52 -5.22 23.86
C GLN A 52 17.03 -5.02 24.19
N GLU A 53 16.12 -5.29 23.24
CA GLU A 53 14.82 -6.01 23.35
C GLU A 53 13.80 -5.65 22.24
N ALA A 54 13.18 -6.68 21.63
CA ALA A 54 12.03 -6.64 20.71
C ALA A 54 11.18 -7.91 20.96
N PRO A 55 9.87 -8.06 20.58
CA PRO A 55 9.25 -7.49 19.36
C PRO A 55 7.72 -7.11 19.34
N ALA A 56 7.34 -6.41 18.26
CA ALA A 56 6.08 -6.41 17.47
C ALA A 56 4.67 -6.15 18.07
N THR A 57 3.97 -5.12 17.54
CA THR A 57 2.52 -5.22 17.21
C THR A 57 2.11 -4.33 16.02
N THR A 58 1.52 -4.99 15.03
CA THR A 58 0.41 -4.61 14.12
C THR A 58 0.25 -3.17 13.61
N ALA A 59 0.35 -3.02 12.28
CA ALA A 59 -0.52 -2.15 11.50
C ALA A 59 -0.52 -2.64 10.04
N GLU A 60 -1.32 -3.68 9.79
CA GLU A 60 -1.81 -4.05 8.47
C GLU A 60 -2.92 -3.04 8.11
N PRO A 61 -2.78 -2.19 7.09
CA PRO A 61 -3.93 -1.50 6.54
C PRO A 61 -4.68 -2.52 5.68
N ALA A 62 -5.85 -2.92 6.16
CA ALA A 62 -6.85 -3.64 5.40
C ALA A 62 -7.01 -3.01 4.01
N VAL A 63 -6.49 -3.70 3.00
CA VAL A 63 -6.94 -3.49 1.62
C VAL A 63 -8.35 -4.05 1.55
N LEU A 64 -9.33 -3.20 1.87
CA LEU A 64 -10.70 -3.42 1.49
C LEU A 64 -10.71 -3.55 -0.04
N THR A 65 -10.88 -4.78 -0.48
CA THR A 65 -11.23 -5.12 -1.84
C THR A 65 -12.53 -4.37 -2.18
N LYS A 66 -12.39 -3.23 -2.85
CA LYS A 66 -13.47 -2.54 -3.55
C LYS A 66 -13.17 -2.58 -5.04
N ALA A 67 -13.31 -3.78 -5.58
CA ALA A 67 -13.69 -4.04 -6.96
C ALA A 67 -14.64 -5.24 -6.88
N GLU A 68 -15.82 -5.02 -6.29
CA GLU A 68 -17.05 -4.94 -7.07
C GLU A 68 -17.10 -5.98 -8.19
N VAL A 69 -17.61 -7.14 -7.80
CA VAL A 69 -18.43 -8.02 -8.62
C VAL A 69 -19.39 -7.16 -9.46
N SER A 70 -19.12 -7.02 -10.75
CA SER A 70 -20.12 -6.72 -11.76
C SER A 70 -19.61 -7.13 -13.15
N ALA A 71 -19.99 -8.34 -13.55
CA ALA A 71 -20.20 -8.82 -14.92
C ALA A 71 -19.92 -10.33 -15.02
N GLN A 72 -20.73 -11.15 -14.34
CA GLN A 72 -21.06 -12.46 -14.90
C GLN A 72 -22.30 -12.30 -15.79
N PRO A 73 -22.19 -12.52 -17.11
CA PRO A 73 -23.21 -13.23 -17.85
C PRO A 73 -22.81 -14.71 -17.88
N ARG A 74 -23.52 -15.51 -17.08
CA ARG A 74 -23.57 -16.96 -17.26
C ARG A 74 -24.15 -17.22 -18.65
N THR A 75 -23.39 -17.88 -19.51
CA THR A 75 -23.97 -18.77 -20.53
C THR A 75 -23.20 -20.08 -20.44
N VAL A 76 -23.61 -20.89 -19.47
CA VAL A 76 -23.32 -22.33 -19.49
C VAL A 76 -24.52 -22.97 -20.17
N LEU A 77 -24.33 -23.37 -21.41
CA LEU A 77 -25.16 -24.30 -22.17
C LEU A 77 -24.14 -25.40 -22.55
N ALA A 78 -23.92 -26.46 -21.75
CA ALA A 78 -24.73 -27.68 -21.71
C ALA A 78 -25.24 -28.01 -23.13
N ASP A 79 -24.85 -29.05 -23.84
CA ASP A 79 -24.59 -30.43 -23.44
C ASP A 79 -24.23 -31.20 -24.74
N ALA A 80 -23.72 -32.42 -24.60
CA ALA A 80 -23.69 -33.49 -25.60
C ALA A 80 -23.03 -33.23 -26.97
N THR A 81 -21.90 -33.91 -27.22
CA THR A 81 -21.87 -35.06 -28.15
C THR A 81 -20.44 -35.46 -28.48
N GLY A 82 -20.05 -36.62 -27.96
CA GLY A 82 -19.46 -37.66 -28.77
C GLY A 82 -17.96 -37.61 -29.04
N LYS A 83 -17.39 -38.81 -28.89
CA LYS A 83 -16.43 -39.37 -29.85
C LYS A 83 -14.93 -39.14 -29.55
N GLY A 84 -14.48 -39.89 -28.54
CA GLY A 84 -13.71 -41.07 -28.87
C GLY A 84 -12.19 -40.98 -28.76
N ARG A 85 -11.66 -42.17 -28.47
CA ARG A 85 -10.31 -42.67 -28.77
C ARG A 85 -9.30 -42.34 -27.65
N GLU A 86 -9.05 -43.29 -26.72
CA GLU A 86 -8.09 -44.41 -26.92
C GLU A 86 -6.67 -43.80 -27.06
N GLU A 87 -5.62 -44.07 -26.29
CA GLU A 87 -5.15 -45.16 -25.41
C GLU A 87 -4.04 -44.53 -24.52
N VAL A 88 -3.90 -44.77 -23.22
CA VAL A 88 -3.36 -45.99 -22.56
C VAL A 88 -1.88 -46.25 -22.89
N LEU A 89 -1.09 -46.47 -21.82
CA LEU A 89 0.21 -47.17 -21.72
C LEU A 89 1.44 -46.49 -22.36
N HIS A 90 2.49 -46.19 -21.58
CA HIS A 90 3.61 -47.09 -21.24
C HIS A 90 4.34 -47.62 -22.48
N ASP A 91 5.46 -46.99 -22.85
CA ASP A 91 6.84 -47.51 -22.77
C ASP A 91 7.83 -46.37 -23.07
#